data_AF-A0A506XVL9-F1
#
_entry.id   AF-A0A506XVL9-F1
#
_cell.length_a   1.000
_cell.length_b   1.000
_cell.length_c   1.000
_cell.angle_alpha   90.00
_cell.angle_beta   90.00
_cell.angle_gamma   90.00
#
_symmetry.space_group_name_H-M   'P 1'
#
loop_
_entity.id
_entity.type
_entity.pdbx_description
1 polymer ?
#
loop_
_entity_poly.entity_id
_entity_poly.type
_entity_poly.pdbx_seq_one_letter_code
_entity_poly.pdbx_strand_id
1 'polypeptide(L)'
;MPRPRMRPAPPAPAAGPRADPDERAGVMSEQIAIDPDVLRAQAGKVEALAGDVAEAASAAGSVNIGGGAFGVMCAFLVPVIQPVTTATAAAIRESESLLTRTGEELRGAVSDWETVESDIAEALRTLQRPLD
;
A
#
# COMPACT_ATOMS: atom_id res chain seq x y z
N MET A 1 18.96 12.21 56.43
CA MET A 1 18.63 11.29 55.31
C MET A 1 19.71 11.41 54.23
N PRO A 2 20.42 10.34 53.86
CA PRO A 2 21.49 10.39 52.87
C PRO A 2 20.96 10.16 51.44
N ARG A 3 21.45 10.95 50.47
CA ARG A 3 21.11 10.84 49.04
C ARG A 3 21.87 9.68 48.37
N PRO A 4 21.28 8.96 47.40
CA PRO A 4 21.97 7.88 46.69
C PRO A 4 23.02 8.44 45.72
N ARG A 5 24.23 7.85 45.73
CA ARG A 5 25.34 8.19 44.81
C ARG A 5 25.12 7.50 43.46
N MET A 6 25.02 8.30 42.40
CA MET A 6 24.90 7.85 41.01
C MET A 6 26.27 7.37 40.49
N ARG A 7 26.31 6.22 39.83
CA ARG A 7 27.53 5.58 39.30
C ARG A 7 27.89 6.19 37.94
N PRO A 8 29.17 6.48 37.62
CA PRO A 8 29.56 7.02 36.33
C PRO A 8 29.48 5.98 35.20
N ALA A 9 29.12 6.44 34.00
CA ALA A 9 29.04 5.64 32.78
C ALA A 9 30.43 5.28 32.22
N PRO A 10 30.58 4.14 31.52
CA PRO A 10 31.86 3.73 30.92
C PRO A 10 32.24 4.60 29.69
N PRO A 11 33.54 4.76 29.40
CA PRO A 11 34.01 5.56 28.27
C PRO A 11 33.75 4.88 26.91
N ALA A 12 33.43 5.68 25.90
CA ALA A 12 33.21 5.23 24.53
C ALA A 12 34.52 4.75 23.86
N PRO A 13 34.47 3.70 23.00
CA PRO A 13 35.66 3.20 22.32
C PRO A 13 36.15 4.19 21.24
N ALA A 14 37.46 4.40 21.21
CA ALA A 14 38.15 5.29 20.27
C ALA A 14 38.04 4.77 18.82
N ALA A 15 37.69 5.67 17.89
CA ALA A 15 37.62 5.39 16.48
C ALA A 15 39.03 5.39 15.84
N GLY A 16 39.54 4.20 15.51
CA GLY A 16 40.69 4.07 14.61
C GLY A 16 40.28 4.27 13.13
N PRO A 17 41.23 4.59 12.23
CA PRO A 17 40.93 4.74 10.81
C PRO A 17 40.53 3.39 10.21
N ARG A 18 39.33 3.32 9.62
CA ARG A 18 38.88 2.14 8.87
C ARG A 18 39.47 2.24 7.46
N ALA A 19 40.31 1.28 7.08
CA ALA A 19 40.73 1.09 5.71
C ALA A 19 39.54 0.51 4.92
N ASP A 20 39.14 1.19 3.85
CA ASP A 20 38.06 0.77 2.94
C ASP A 20 38.61 -0.28 1.95
N PRO A 21 38.08 -1.52 1.91
CA PRO A 21 38.50 -2.53 0.95
C PRO A 21 37.57 -2.62 -0.28
N ASP A 22 36.92 -1.52 -0.68
CA ASP A 22 35.92 -1.52 -1.78
C ASP A 22 36.45 -1.00 -3.13
N GLU A 23 37.68 -1.38 -3.48
CA GLU A 23 38.24 -1.20 -4.84
C GLU A 23 38.08 -2.49 -5.67
N ARG A 24 36.95 -3.18 -5.50
CA ARG A 24 36.47 -4.26 -6.38
C ARG A 24 34.97 -4.13 -6.59
N ALA A 25 34.54 -2.99 -7.13
CA ALA A 25 33.19 -2.75 -7.61
C ALA A 25 32.84 -3.70 -8.77
N GLY A 26 32.49 -4.94 -8.42
CA GLY A 26 31.63 -5.79 -9.22
C GLY A 26 30.19 -5.32 -9.04
N VAL A 27 29.47 -5.22 -10.15
CA VAL A 27 28.05 -4.85 -10.23
C VAL A 27 27.25 -5.55 -9.13
N MET A 28 26.82 -4.80 -8.11
CA MET A 28 25.79 -5.26 -7.18
C MET A 28 24.47 -5.25 -7.94
N SER A 29 24.11 -6.40 -8.53
CA SER A 29 22.75 -6.62 -9.03
C SER A 29 21.78 -6.41 -7.86
N GLU A 30 20.93 -5.40 -7.93
CA GLU A 30 19.82 -5.23 -7.00
C GLU A 30 18.94 -6.49 -7.09
N GLN A 31 19.07 -7.36 -6.10
CA GLN A 31 18.30 -8.60 -6.04
C GLN A 31 16.88 -8.26 -5.59
N ILE A 32 15.98 -8.08 -6.56
CA ILE A 32 14.56 -7.87 -6.32
C ILE A 32 13.95 -9.23 -5.92
N ALA A 33 13.74 -9.43 -4.62
CA ALA A 33 13.00 -10.57 -4.08
C ALA A 33 11.54 -10.15 -3.87
N ILE A 34 10.62 -10.77 -4.61
CA ILE A 34 9.18 -10.53 -4.49
C ILE A 34 8.54 -11.73 -3.79
N ASP A 35 7.83 -11.45 -2.70
CA ASP A 35 7.00 -12.43 -2.01
C ASP A 35 5.56 -12.34 -2.55
N PRO A 36 5.08 -13.35 -3.31
CA PRO A 36 3.74 -13.34 -3.90
C PRO A 36 2.64 -13.37 -2.85
N ASP A 37 2.88 -13.95 -1.66
CA ASP A 37 1.90 -14.00 -0.58
C ASP A 37 1.68 -12.61 0.01
N VAL A 38 2.75 -11.84 0.16
CA VAL A 38 2.69 -10.43 0.60
C VAL A 38 1.94 -9.57 -0.43
N LEU A 39 2.19 -9.77 -1.73
CA LEU A 39 1.48 -9.05 -2.79
C LEU A 39 -0.01 -9.41 -2.82
N ARG A 40 -0.39 -10.69 -2.68
CA ARG A 40 -1.80 -11.09 -2.58
C ARG A 40 -2.48 -10.48 -1.36
N ALA A 41 -1.81 -10.47 -0.21
CA ALA A 41 -2.33 -9.84 1.00
C ALA A 41 -2.51 -8.32 0.82
N GLN A 42 -1.61 -7.66 0.09
CA GLN A 42 -1.74 -6.24 -0.23
C GLN A 42 -2.90 -5.97 -1.20
N ALA A 43 -3.05 -6.78 -2.25
CA ALA A 43 -4.18 -6.68 -3.18
C ALA A 43 -5.52 -6.81 -2.43
N GLY A 44 -5.64 -7.81 -1.55
CA GLY A 44 -6.85 -7.99 -0.73
C GLY A 44 -7.16 -6.79 0.19
N LYS A 45 -6.12 -6.13 0.75
CA LYS A 45 -6.32 -4.91 1.56
C LYS A 45 -6.80 -3.73 0.71
N VAL A 46 -6.27 -3.58 -0.50
CA VAL A 46 -6.69 -2.51 -1.43
C VAL A 46 -8.14 -2.71 -1.87
N GLU A 47 -8.54 -3.95 -2.14
CA GLU A 47 -9.93 -4.29 -2.47
C GLU A 47 -10.89 -4.04 -1.30
N ALA A 48 -10.48 -4.38 -0.07
CA ALA A 48 -11.26 -4.07 1.12
C ALA A 48 -11.47 -2.55 1.29
N LEU A 49 -10.40 -1.76 1.10
CA LEU A 49 -10.47 -0.30 1.15
C LEU A 49 -11.40 0.28 0.06
N ALA A 50 -11.38 -0.29 -1.15
CA ALA A 50 -12.30 0.11 -2.21
C ALA A 50 -13.76 -0.11 -1.79
N GLY A 51 -14.05 -1.25 -1.13
CA GLY A 51 -15.37 -1.55 -0.57
C GLY A 51 -15.81 -0.53 0.49
N ASP A 52 -14.93 -0.19 1.43
CA ASP A 52 -15.22 0.80 2.48
C ASP A 52 -15.52 2.20 1.88
N VAL A 53 -14.77 2.58 0.83
CA VAL A 53 -14.99 3.84 0.10
C VAL A 53 -16.32 3.84 -0.63
N ALA A 54 -16.71 2.71 -1.25
CA ALA A 54 -18.00 2.56 -1.90
C ALA A 54 -19.18 2.66 -0.90
N GLU A 55 -19.04 2.05 0.29
CA GLU A 55 -20.02 2.19 1.36
C GLU A 55 -20.13 3.63 1.84
N ALA A 56 -19.00 4.31 2.06
CA ALA A 56 -18.97 5.72 2.43
C ALA A 56 -19.62 6.62 1.36
N ALA A 57 -19.40 6.33 0.07
CA ALA A 57 -20.03 7.03 -1.04
C ALA A 57 -21.56 6.86 -1.02
N SER A 58 -22.01 5.62 -0.81
CA SER A 58 -23.44 5.28 -0.69
C SER A 58 -24.08 5.98 0.49
N ALA A 59 -23.41 5.96 1.65
CA ALA A 59 -23.86 6.66 2.85
C ALA A 59 -23.95 8.16 2.61
N ALA A 60 -22.93 8.79 2.01
CA ALA A 60 -22.94 10.20 1.68
C ALA A 60 -24.07 10.58 0.69
N GLY A 61 -24.35 9.71 -0.29
CA GLY A 61 -25.46 9.89 -1.24
C GLY A 61 -26.85 9.70 -0.61
N SER A 62 -26.95 8.90 0.46
CA SER A 62 -28.21 8.68 1.19
C SER A 62 -28.61 9.88 2.07
N VAL A 63 -27.68 10.80 2.37
CA VAL A 63 -27.97 11.99 3.17
C VAL A 63 -28.82 12.97 2.36
N ASN A 64 -30.10 13.05 2.71
CA ASN A 64 -31.02 13.99 2.07
C ASN A 64 -30.89 15.41 2.64
N ILE A 65 -29.87 16.15 2.19
CA ILE A 65 -29.63 17.56 2.53
C ILE A 65 -30.75 18.48 1.99
N GLY A 66 -31.53 18.02 1.00
CA GLY A 66 -32.65 18.78 0.43
C GLY A 66 -34.00 18.53 1.10
N GLY A 67 -34.12 17.57 2.03
CA GLY A 67 -35.42 17.15 2.56
C GLY A 67 -35.44 16.90 4.07
N GLY A 68 -36.60 16.48 4.58
CA GLY A 68 -36.83 16.35 6.03
C GLY A 68 -36.75 17.70 6.76
N ALA A 69 -36.49 17.66 8.07
CA ALA A 69 -36.42 18.88 8.89
C ALA A 69 -35.26 19.81 8.50
N PHE A 70 -34.13 19.26 8.01
CA PHE A 70 -33.01 20.06 7.50
C PHE A 70 -33.39 20.78 6.20
N GLY A 71 -34.09 20.11 5.28
CA GLY A 71 -34.62 20.78 4.08
C GLY A 71 -35.58 21.93 4.42
N VAL A 72 -36.37 21.82 5.49
CA VAL A 72 -37.29 22.89 5.91
C VAL A 72 -36.55 24.04 6.62
N MET A 73 -35.53 23.77 7.43
CA MET A 73 -34.79 24.80 8.19
C MET A 73 -33.63 25.43 7.41
N CYS A 74 -33.02 24.68 6.50
CA CYS A 74 -31.75 25.02 5.84
C CYS A 74 -31.84 24.99 4.30
N ALA A 75 -33.04 24.92 3.71
CA ALA A 75 -33.25 24.95 2.25
C ALA A 75 -32.49 26.06 1.53
N PHE A 76 -32.32 27.24 2.17
CA PHE A 76 -31.65 28.37 1.56
C PHE A 76 -30.15 28.15 1.31
N LEU A 77 -29.50 27.26 2.06
CA LEU A 77 -28.08 26.92 1.90
C LEU A 77 -27.84 25.83 0.86
N VAL A 78 -28.87 25.04 0.53
CA VAL A 78 -28.74 23.88 -0.37
C VAL A 78 -28.18 24.26 -1.74
N PRO A 79 -28.63 25.36 -2.41
CA PRO A 79 -28.07 25.76 -3.70
C PRO A 79 -26.58 26.12 -3.64
N VAL A 80 -26.13 26.64 -2.51
CA VAL A 80 -24.73 27.08 -2.30
C VAL A 80 -23.82 25.87 -2.04
N ILE A 81 -24.30 24.87 -1.31
CA ILE A 81 -23.51 23.70 -0.90
C ILE A 81 -23.53 22.59 -1.97
N GLN A 82 -24.58 22.50 -2.79
CA GLN A 82 -24.75 21.46 -3.82
C GLN A 82 -23.52 21.21 -4.70
N PRO A 83 -22.85 22.24 -5.27
CA PRO A 83 -21.67 22.04 -6.11
C PRO A 83 -20.50 21.36 -5.38
N VAL A 84 -20.34 21.66 -4.09
CA VAL A 84 -19.30 21.02 -3.26
C VAL A 84 -19.66 19.56 -3.03
N THR A 85 -20.91 19.27 -2.67
CA THR A 85 -21.39 17.90 -2.47
C THR A 85 -21.22 17.05 -3.74
N THR A 86 -21.52 17.59 -4.92
CA THR A 86 -21.36 16.86 -6.18
C THR A 86 -19.89 16.62 -6.53
N ALA A 87 -19.02 17.61 -6.32
CA ALA A 87 -17.58 17.46 -6.52
C ALA A 87 -16.97 16.42 -5.57
N THR A 88 -17.34 16.45 -4.29
CA THR A 88 -16.91 15.44 -3.30
C THR A 88 -17.37 14.05 -3.70
N ALA A 89 -18.64 13.88 -4.10
CA ALA A 89 -19.15 12.58 -4.53
C ALA A 89 -18.44 12.06 -5.79
N ALA A 90 -18.04 12.95 -6.71
CA ALA A 90 -17.24 12.57 -7.88
C ALA A 90 -15.83 12.10 -7.50
N ALA A 91 -15.15 12.84 -6.62
CA ALA A 91 -13.81 12.49 -6.15
C ALA A 91 -13.78 11.14 -5.40
N ILE A 92 -14.82 10.85 -4.60
CA ILE A 92 -14.94 9.56 -3.90
C ILE A 92 -15.08 8.41 -4.89
N ARG A 93 -15.96 8.54 -5.90
CA ARG A 93 -16.13 7.52 -6.95
C ARG A 93 -14.87 7.31 -7.80
N GLU A 94 -14.15 8.39 -8.08
CA GLU A 94 -12.86 8.29 -8.77
C GLU A 94 -11.84 7.52 -7.92
N SER A 95 -11.78 7.80 -6.62
CA SER A 95 -10.90 7.10 -5.69
C SER A 95 -11.25 5.61 -5.60
N GLU A 96 -12.54 5.25 -5.53
CA GLU A 96 -13.02 3.86 -5.59
C GLU A 96 -12.55 3.15 -6.87
N SER A 97 -12.71 3.80 -8.02
CA SER A 97 -12.28 3.27 -9.33
C SER A 97 -10.77 3.03 -9.38
N LEU A 98 -9.98 3.99 -8.88
CA LEU A 98 -8.52 3.87 -8.82
C LEU A 98 -8.10 2.72 -7.90
N LEU A 99 -8.70 2.60 -6.71
CA LEU A 99 -8.39 1.51 -5.78
C LEU A 99 -8.75 0.15 -6.38
N THR A 100 -9.92 0.03 -7.00
CA THR A 100 -10.35 -1.20 -7.67
C THR A 100 -9.36 -1.60 -8.76
N ARG A 101 -8.98 -0.65 -9.62
CA ARG A 101 -8.00 -0.87 -10.67
C ARG A 101 -6.62 -1.26 -10.11
N THR A 102 -6.16 -0.61 -9.05
CA THR A 102 -4.90 -0.98 -8.39
C THR A 102 -4.97 -2.40 -7.82
N GLY A 103 -6.09 -2.81 -7.22
CA GLY A 103 -6.29 -4.19 -6.77
C GLY A 103 -6.21 -5.20 -7.91
N GLU A 104 -6.84 -4.90 -9.05
CA GLU A 104 -6.76 -5.71 -10.27
C GLU A 104 -5.34 -5.80 -10.83
N GLU A 105 -4.63 -4.67 -10.94
CA GLU A 105 -3.24 -4.62 -11.42
C GLU A 105 -2.30 -5.42 -10.50
N LEU A 106 -2.48 -5.34 -9.18
CA LEU A 106 -1.71 -6.13 -8.22
C LEU A 106 -1.96 -7.63 -8.38
N ARG A 107 -3.22 -8.04 -8.60
CA ARG A 107 -3.54 -9.45 -8.89
C ARG A 107 -2.92 -9.92 -10.21
N GLY A 108 -2.98 -9.07 -11.24
CA GLY A 108 -2.32 -9.32 -12.52
C GLY A 108 -0.82 -9.56 -12.34
N ALA A 109 -0.14 -8.66 -11.61
CA ALA A 109 1.28 -8.79 -11.34
C ALA A 109 1.64 -10.09 -10.60
N VAL A 110 0.82 -10.52 -9.63
CA VAL A 110 1.03 -11.82 -8.96
C VAL A 110 0.85 -12.99 -9.94
N SER A 111 -0.18 -12.96 -10.76
CA SER A 111 -0.44 -14.01 -11.76
C SER A 111 0.69 -14.12 -12.79
N ASP A 112 1.27 -12.99 -13.18
CA ASP A 112 2.41 -12.95 -14.09
C ASP A 112 3.64 -13.58 -13.44
N TRP A 113 3.89 -13.29 -12.16
CA TRP A 113 4.98 -13.90 -11.40
C TRP A 113 4.85 -15.42 -11.27
N GLU A 114 3.66 -15.92 -10.95
CA GLU A 114 3.40 -17.37 -10.85
C GLU A 114 3.63 -18.08 -12.19
N THR A 115 3.28 -17.42 -13.30
CA THR A 115 3.48 -17.92 -14.65
C THR A 115 4.97 -18.01 -14.97
N VAL A 116 5.72 -16.94 -14.73
CA VAL A 116 7.18 -16.91 -14.95
C VAL A 116 7.90 -17.95 -14.10
N GLU A 117 7.56 -18.09 -12.82
CA GLU A 117 8.15 -19.11 -11.95
C GLU A 117 7.85 -20.53 -12.47
N SER A 118 6.63 -20.78 -12.93
CA SER A 118 6.23 -22.07 -13.51
C SER A 118 7.02 -22.40 -14.77
N ASP A 119 7.19 -21.43 -15.67
CA ASP A 119 7.96 -21.56 -16.92
C ASP A 119 9.43 -21.84 -16.63
N ILE A 120 10.02 -21.13 -15.67
CA ILE A 120 11.41 -21.34 -15.23
C ILE A 120 11.57 -22.74 -14.64
N ALA A 121 10.65 -23.16 -13.75
CA ALA A 121 10.70 -24.47 -13.14
C ALA A 121 10.56 -25.61 -14.17
N GLU A 122 9.75 -25.42 -15.22
CA GLU A 122 9.63 -26.38 -16.32
C GLU A 122 10.89 -26.42 -17.20
N ALA A 123 11.46 -25.27 -17.51
CA ALA A 123 12.72 -25.19 -18.26
C ALA A 123 13.85 -25.89 -17.51
N LEU A 124 13.98 -25.65 -16.20
CA LEU A 124 14.95 -26.33 -15.32
C LEU A 124 14.76 -27.84 -15.31
N ARG A 125 13.51 -28.33 -15.14
CA ARG A 125 13.20 -29.77 -15.20
C ARG A 125 13.60 -30.39 -16.56
N THR A 126 13.36 -29.66 -17.64
CA THR A 126 13.72 -30.11 -18.99
C THR A 126 15.24 -30.21 -19.17
N LEU A 127 15.99 -29.25 -18.65
CA LEU A 127 17.46 -29.23 -18.70
C LEU A 127 18.12 -30.24 -17.76
N GLN A 128 17.49 -30.60 -16.64
CA GLN A 128 17.99 -31.63 -15.72
C GLN A 128 17.80 -33.06 -16.26
N ARG A 129 16.73 -33.31 -17.02
CA ARG A 129 16.40 -34.62 -17.60
C ARG A 129 17.54 -35.32 -18.38
N PRO A 130 18.42 -34.63 -19.14
CA PRO A 130 19.57 -35.26 -19.80
C PRO A 130 20.81 -35.44 -18.92
N LEU A 131 20.83 -34.90 -17.69
CA LEU A 131 21.95 -35.04 -16.75
C LEU A 131 21.77 -36.20 -15.75
N ASP A 132 20.56 -36.75 -15.65
CA ASP A 132 20.22 -37.99 -14.92
C ASP A 132 20.25 -39.20 -15.87
#